data_AF-A0A957GEU9-F1
#
_entry.id   AF-A0A957GEU9-F1
#
_cell.length_a   1.000
_cell.length_b   1.000
_cell.length_c   1.000
_cell.angle_alpha   90.00
_cell.angle_beta   90.00
_cell.angle_gamma   90.00
#
_symmetry.space_group_name_H-M   'P 1'
#
loop_
_entity.id
_entity.type
_entity.pdbx_description
1 polymer ?
#
loop_
_entity_poly.entity_id
_entity_poly.type
_entity_poly.pdbx_seq_one_letter_code
_entity_poly.pdbx_strand_id
1 'polypeptide(L)'
;MVSSQGLKQRQSQLEMVTAVSRALQDERFMVIEAPTGTGKTFAYLAPSILWASSQGEPVVISTHTRLLQDQMIADLGRLQGTLGIPFQAQLFWTFDKVVDIS
;
A
#
# COMPACT_ATOMS: atom_id res chain seq x y z
N MET A 1 -5.72 -0.86 22.86
CA MET A 1 -4.64 -1.81 23.15
C MET A 1 -4.54 -2.78 21.97
N VAL A 2 -3.49 -2.68 21.16
CA VAL A 2 -3.20 -3.68 20.11
C VAL A 2 -2.16 -4.62 20.72
N SER A 3 -2.58 -5.83 21.06
CA SER A 3 -1.71 -6.92 21.51
C SER A 3 -0.83 -7.36 20.34
N SER A 4 0.44 -6.94 20.40
CA SER A 4 1.47 -7.13 19.39
C SER A 4 1.92 -8.59 19.29
N GLN A 5 1.57 -9.27 18.21
CA GLN A 5 2.35 -10.41 17.72
C GLN A 5 3.66 -9.91 17.10
N GLY A 6 4.60 -9.42 17.93
CA GLY A 6 5.97 -9.08 17.51
C GLY A 6 6.12 -7.87 16.56
N LEU A 7 5.05 -7.18 16.17
CA LEU A 7 5.10 -6.01 15.30
C LEU A 7 5.46 -4.76 16.11
N LYS A 8 6.62 -4.15 15.82
CA LYS A 8 7.08 -2.90 16.44
C LYS A 8 6.83 -1.73 15.49
N GLN A 9 6.11 -0.72 15.96
CA GLN A 9 5.90 0.53 15.24
C GLN A 9 7.24 1.23 14.98
N ARG A 10 7.44 1.72 13.75
CA ARG A 10 8.63 2.48 13.34
C ARG A 10 8.23 3.90 12.97
N GLN A 11 8.92 4.88 13.53
CA GLN A 11 8.65 6.31 13.30
C GLN A 11 8.65 6.67 11.80
N SER A 12 9.62 6.12 11.04
CA SER A 12 9.72 6.33 9.59
C SER A 12 8.52 5.80 8.79
N GLN A 13 7.78 4.81 9.31
CA GLN A 13 6.56 4.33 8.66
C GLN A 13 5.43 5.34 8.87
N LEU A 14 5.29 5.88 10.08
CA LEU A 14 4.28 6.88 10.40
C LEU A 14 4.49 8.18 9.60
N GLU A 15 5.74 8.60 9.45
CA GLU A 15 6.11 9.74 8.63
C GLU A 15 5.74 9.53 7.16
N MET A 16 6.04 8.35 6.62
CA MET A 16 5.67 8.01 5.24
C MET A 16 4.15 7.94 5.05
N VAL A 17 3.41 7.33 5.98
CA VAL A 17 1.94 7.32 5.94
C VAL A 17 1.40 8.75 5.89
N THR A 18 1.89 9.61 6.78
CA THR A 18 1.46 11.02 6.85
C THR A 18 1.78 11.77 5.55
N ALA A 19 2.98 11.55 5.01
CA ALA A 19 3.43 12.20 3.78
C ALA A 19 2.60 11.76 2.56
N VAL A 20 2.35 10.45 2.42
CA VAL A 20 1.53 9.88 1.34
C VAL A 20 0.08 10.35 1.45
N SER A 21 -0.52 10.31 2.64
CA SER A 21 -1.89 10.80 2.85
C SER A 21 -2.05 12.27 2.44
N ARG A 22 -1.09 13.14 2.80
CA ARG A 22 -1.12 14.56 2.42
C ARG A 22 -0.96 14.76 0.92
N ALA A 23 -0.01 14.04 0.29
CA ALA A 23 0.21 14.15 -1.14
C ALA A 23 -1.04 13.76 -1.95
N LEU A 24 -1.75 12.70 -1.53
CA LEU A 24 -3.01 12.27 -2.13
C LEU A 24 -4.14 13.28 -1.90
N GLN A 25 -4.26 13.84 -0.68
CA GLN A 25 -5.28 14.84 -0.35
C GLN A 25 -5.08 16.16 -1.09
N ASP A 26 -3.83 16.60 -1.23
CA ASP A 26 -3.49 17.87 -1.86
C ASP A 26 -3.35 17.76 -3.39
N GLU A 27 -3.49 16.56 -3.96
CA GLU A 27 -3.25 16.25 -5.37
C GLU A 27 -1.85 16.68 -5.85
N ARG A 28 -0.81 16.38 -5.07
CA ARG A 28 0.57 16.82 -5.35
C ARG A 28 1.52 15.66 -5.60
N PHE A 29 2.52 15.93 -6.43
CA PHE A 29 3.66 15.03 -6.59
C PHE A 29 4.56 15.04 -5.35
N MET A 30 5.06 13.85 -4.99
CA MET A 30 5.97 13.65 -3.89
C MET A 30 6.99 12.58 -4.23
N VAL A 31 8.22 12.75 -3.75
CA VAL A 31 9.28 11.75 -3.82
C VAL A 31 9.69 11.40 -2.39
N ILE A 32 9.74 10.11 -2.07
CA ILE A 32 10.23 9.62 -0.78
C ILE A 32 11.35 8.62 -1.02
N GLU A 33 12.49 8.84 -0.36
CA GLU A 33 13.55 7.84 -0.28
C GLU A 33 13.32 6.87 0.88
N ALA A 34 13.52 5.59 0.60
CA ALA A 34 13.07 4.51 1.43
C ALA A 34 14.15 3.41 1.50
N PRO A 35 14.91 3.31 2.61
CA PRO A 35 15.86 2.21 2.78
C PRO A 35 15.14 0.84 2.68
N THR A 36 15.77 -0.12 2.03
CA THR A 36 15.24 -1.47 1.83
C THR A 36 14.99 -2.20 3.15
N GLY A 37 14.06 -3.18 3.16
CA GLY A 37 13.82 -4.04 4.33
C GLY A 37 13.07 -3.39 5.52
N THR A 38 12.55 -2.17 5.36
CA THR A 38 11.97 -1.40 6.48
C THR A 38 10.45 -1.53 6.66
N GLY A 39 9.78 -2.34 5.84
CA GLY A 39 8.32 -2.53 5.93
C GLY A 39 7.52 -1.32 5.43
N LYS A 40 8.04 -0.60 4.43
CA LYS A 40 7.42 0.61 3.86
C LYS A 40 6.27 0.33 2.90
N THR A 41 6.13 -0.91 2.43
CA THR A 41 5.00 -1.34 1.59
C THR A 41 3.67 -0.95 2.23
N PHE A 42 3.47 -1.32 3.50
CA PHE A 42 2.29 -0.92 4.27
C PHE A 42 2.12 0.60 4.39
N ALA A 43 3.22 1.33 4.49
CA ALA A 43 3.21 2.76 4.74
C ALA A 43 2.73 3.59 3.53
N TYR A 44 2.81 3.05 2.30
CA TYR A 44 2.15 3.67 1.14
C TYR A 44 0.87 2.94 0.73
N LEU A 45 0.74 1.62 0.95
CA LEU A 45 -0.47 0.87 0.58
C LEU A 45 -1.68 1.26 1.43
N ALA A 46 -1.54 1.28 2.76
CA ALA A 46 -2.66 1.57 3.67
C ALA A 46 -3.29 2.95 3.40
N PRO A 47 -2.53 4.07 3.35
CA PRO A 47 -3.14 5.37 3.03
C PRO A 47 -3.71 5.42 1.61
N SER A 48 -3.12 4.71 0.64
CA SER A 48 -3.64 4.67 -0.73
C SER A 48 -5.00 3.97 -0.82
N ILE A 49 -5.16 2.83 -0.14
CA ILE A 49 -6.43 2.08 -0.09
C ILE A 49 -7.52 2.91 0.58
N LEU A 50 -7.19 3.52 1.73
CA LEU A 50 -8.13 4.37 2.46
C LEU A 50 -8.56 5.58 1.63
N TRP A 51 -7.61 6.22 0.94
CA TRP A 51 -7.89 7.34 0.05
C TRP A 51 -8.78 6.89 -1.11
N ALA A 52 -8.41 5.81 -1.82
CA ALA A 52 -9.18 5.26 -2.94
C ALA A 52 -10.62 4.92 -2.54
N SER A 53 -10.79 4.28 -1.38
CA SER A 53 -12.12 3.96 -0.84
C SER A 53 -12.93 5.21 -0.47
N SER A 54 -12.28 6.28 -0.02
CA SER A 54 -12.95 7.53 0.35
C SER A 54 -13.34 8.39 -0.86
N GLN A 55 -12.54 8.38 -1.93
CA GLN A 55 -12.78 9.17 -3.13
C GLN A 55 -13.62 8.43 -4.17
N GLY A 56 -13.66 7.08 -4.10
CA GLY A 56 -14.27 6.27 -5.16
C GLY A 56 -13.42 6.20 -6.43
N GLU A 57 -12.12 6.51 -6.31
CA GLU A 57 -11.16 6.56 -7.42
C GLU A 57 -10.05 5.52 -7.25
N PRO A 58 -9.60 4.87 -8.34
CA PRO A 58 -8.55 3.86 -8.26
C PRO A 58 -7.16 4.50 -8.04
N VAL A 59 -6.32 3.84 -7.23
CA VAL A 59 -4.89 4.15 -7.13
C VAL A 59 -4.08 3.13 -7.92
N VAL A 60 -3.20 3.60 -8.79
CA VAL A 60 -2.27 2.77 -9.56
C VAL A 60 -0.89 2.80 -8.91
N ILE A 61 -0.33 1.61 -8.65
CA ILE A 61 1.01 1.46 -8.07
C ILE A 61 1.88 0.68 -9.06
N SER A 62 2.99 1.29 -9.48
CA SER A 62 3.97 0.66 -10.35
C SER A 62 5.21 0.24 -9.55
N THR A 63 5.80 -0.90 -9.90
CA THR A 63 7.01 -1.43 -9.27
C THR A 63 7.92 -2.09 -10.30
N HIS A 64 9.21 -2.20 -9.98
CA HIS A 64 10.25 -2.50 -10.96
C HIS A 64 10.34 -3.98 -11.37
N THR A 65 9.96 -4.93 -10.50
CA THR A 65 10.16 -6.36 -10.78
C THR A 65 8.95 -7.21 -10.38
N ARG A 66 8.81 -8.37 -11.02
CA ARG A 66 7.80 -9.37 -10.68
C ARG A 66 7.88 -9.82 -9.22
N LEU A 67 9.09 -10.01 -8.70
CA LEU A 67 9.29 -10.38 -7.30
C LEU A 67 8.69 -9.33 -6.36
N LEU A 68 8.82 -8.04 -6.67
CA LEU A 68 8.21 -6.96 -5.88
C LEU A 68 6.69 -6.92 -6.01
N GLN A 69 6.15 -7.28 -7.19
CA GLN A 69 4.70 -7.44 -7.37
C GLN A 69 4.17 -8.58 -6.50
N ASP A 70 4.79 -9.77 -6.56
CA ASP A 70 4.39 -10.93 -5.77
C ASP A 70 4.44 -10.62 -4.26
N GLN A 71 5.46 -9.88 -3.81
CA GLN A 71 5.54 -9.39 -2.44
C GLN A 71 4.40 -8.41 -2.09
N MET A 72 4.06 -7.49 -2.99
CA MET A 72 2.95 -6.54 -2.80
C MET A 72 1.61 -7.26 -2.68
N ILE A 73 1.38 -8.33 -3.45
CA ILE A 73 0.16 -9.16 -3.36
C ILE A 73 0.03 -9.78 -1.97
N ALA A 74 1.12 -10.36 -1.45
CA ALA A 74 1.12 -10.93 -0.11
C ALA A 74 0.84 -9.86 0.97
N ASP A 75 1.35 -8.64 0.80
CA ASP A 75 1.09 -7.53 1.73
C ASP A 75 -0.35 -7.00 1.62
N LEU A 76 -0.95 -6.98 0.43
CA LEU A 76 -2.37 -6.65 0.23
C LEU A 76 -3.28 -7.66 0.95
N GLY A 77 -3.01 -8.95 0.84
CA GLY A 77 -3.76 -9.97 1.58
C GLY A 77 -3.67 -9.80 3.10
N ARG A 78 -2.51 -9.37 3.62
CA ARG A 78 -2.35 -9.02 5.04
C ARG A 78 -3.16 -7.77 5.43
N LEU A 79 -3.24 -6.79 4.53
CA LEU A 79 -4.02 -5.56 4.74
C LEU A 79 -5.53 -5.81 4.75
N GLN A 80 -6.05 -6.71 3.92
CA GLN A 80 -7.46 -7.10 3.94
C GLN A 80 -7.92 -7.55 5.34
N GLY A 81 -7.10 -8.37 6.02
CA GLY A 81 -7.39 -8.82 7.38
C GLY A 81 -7.21 -7.76 8.47
N THR A 82 -6.52 -6.65 8.18
CA THR A 82 -6.12 -5.66 9.19
C THR A 82 -6.92 -4.35 9.12
N LEU A 83 -7.25 -3.88 7.91
CA LEU A 83 -7.89 -2.57 7.73
C LEU A 83 -9.39 -2.56 8.08
N GLY A 84 -10.04 -3.73 8.11
CA GLY A 84 -11.46 -3.84 8.45
C GLY A 84 -12.41 -3.18 7.46
N ILE A 85 -11.92 -2.82 6.26
CA ILE A 85 -12.72 -2.29 5.16
C ILE A 85 -12.55 -3.19 3.91
N PRO A 86 -13.62 -3.38 3.12
CA PRO A 86 -13.49 -4.07 1.85
C PRO A 86 -12.72 -3.21 0.85
N PHE A 87 -11.79 -3.82 0.12
CA PHE A 87 -11.15 -3.19 -1.03
C PHE A 87 -10.82 -4.26 -2.08
N GLN A 88 -10.77 -3.84 -3.34
CA GLN A 88 -10.38 -4.67 -4.47
C GLN A 88 -9.00 -4.25 -4.96
N ALA A 89 -8.21 -5.21 -5.41
CA ALA A 89 -6.93 -4.97 -6.06
C ALA A 89 -6.81 -5.88 -7.29
N GLN A 90 -6.35 -5.31 -8.40
CA GLN A 90 -6.10 -6.04 -9.64
C GLN A 90 -4.64 -5.91 -10.02
N LEU A 91 -4.02 -7.02 -10.41
CA LEU A 91 -2.66 -7.02 -10.92
C LEU A 91 -2.66 -6.96 -12.44
N PHE A 92 -1.99 -5.94 -12.98
CA PHE A 92 -1.72 -5.81 -14.40
C PHE A 92 -0.28 -6.22 -14.69
N TRP A 93 -0.11 -7.13 -15.64
CA TRP A 93 1.20 -7.43 -16.24
C TRP A 93 1.12 -7.31 -17.76
N THR A 94 2.29 -7.28 -18.40
CA THR A 94 2.48 -7.23 -19.86
C THR A 94 1.32 -7.88 -20.62
N PHE A 95 0.52 -7.00 -21.23
CA PHE A 95 -0.59 -7.08 -22.19
C PHE A 95 -1.62 -8.22 -22.22
N ASP A 96 -1.41 -9.38 -21.62
CA ASP A 96 -2.26 -10.54 -21.96
C ASP A 96 -3.13 -11.10 -20.85
N LYS A 97 -2.94 -10.73 -19.58
CA LYS A 97 -3.56 -11.51 -18.51
C LYS A 97 -3.68 -10.62 -17.24
N VAL A 98 -4.83 -10.73 -16.55
CA VAL A 98 -5.21 -9.95 -15.34
C VAL A 98 -5.48 -10.96 -14.23
N VAL A 99 -5.00 -10.69 -13.02
CA VAL A 99 -5.26 -11.51 -11.82
C VAL A 99 -6.09 -10.65 -10.89
N ASP A 100 -7.29 -11.15 -10.58
CA ASP A 100 -8.14 -10.60 -9.54
C ASP A 100 -7.67 -11.11 -8.17
N ILE A 101 -7.56 -10.20 -7.20
CA ILE A 101 -7.12 -10.47 -5.82
C ILE A 101 -8.26 -10.16 -4.83
N SER A 102 -9.52 -10.19 -5.30
CA SER A 102 -10.72 -10.01 -4.49
C SER A 102 -10.94 -11.13 -3.48
#